data_AF-A0A7Y9MDA8-F1
#
_entry.id   AF-A0A7Y9MDA8-F1
#
_cell.length_a   1.000
_cell.length_b   1.000
_cell.length_c   1.000
_cell.angle_alpha   90.00
_cell.angle_beta   90.00
_cell.angle_gamma   90.00
#
_symmetry.space_group_name_H-M   'P 1'
#
loop_
_entity.id
_entity.type
_entity.pdbx_description
1 polymer ?
#
loop_
_entity_poly.entity_id
_entity_poly.type
_entity_poly.pdbx_seq_one_letter_code
_entity_poly.pdbx_strand_id
1 'polypeptide(L)'
;MAPFVISPEIPLWVLAITGPIGIMGLWWTTRLWRVRIEFGGEQLRVIGYFWNRTIARDRIRSVSINPEFPYVRWSTASGLVLTTFLTPISVTGIDWSSSATRQRRRDVLTELRSWTGVAVDSDEDDDQEQPPPSGEELRVREEFVEEIAELARALTRESASVTTHSDFGVPVASIEPTRSGAAGMWIVCGHTINIQVDDPGLYWDLPWSFESRAQTMLMLRAVIAGSGTATAGPYRRALSLRLSDGTTLDSSRTTALRALVIPAPGWKSWGRKTALAPYR
;
A
#
# COMPACT_ATOMS: atom_id res chain seq x y z
N MET A 1 50.65 3.23 20.07
CA MET A 1 49.47 4.04 19.71
C MET A 1 49.87 4.97 18.58
N ALA A 2 49.36 4.76 17.37
CA ALA A 2 49.63 5.65 16.24
C ALA A 2 48.60 6.79 16.24
N PRO A 3 49.00 8.06 16.04
CA PRO A 3 48.09 9.18 15.99
C PRO A 3 47.22 9.10 14.73
N PHE A 4 45.91 9.23 14.92
CA PHE A 4 44.94 9.31 13.83
C PHE A 4 45.09 10.69 13.16
N VAL A 5 45.79 10.75 12.02
CA VAL A 5 45.95 11.98 11.24
C VAL A 5 44.66 12.20 10.45
N ILE A 6 43.83 13.14 10.90
CA ILE A 6 42.65 13.59 10.16
C ILE A 6 43.16 14.40 8.96
N SER A 7 42.96 13.90 7.74
CA SER A 7 43.24 14.67 6.52
C SER A 7 42.31 15.88 6.48
N PRO A 8 42.82 17.13 6.45
CA PRO A 8 42.04 18.34 6.66
C PRO A 8 41.24 18.81 5.43
N GLU A 9 41.32 18.12 4.31
CA GLU A 9 40.65 18.55 3.08
C GLU A 9 39.39 17.72 2.85
N ILE A 10 38.25 18.23 3.34
CA ILE A 10 36.94 17.77 2.85
C ILE A 10 36.89 18.15 1.37
N PRO A 11 36.78 17.19 0.45
CA PRO A 11 36.78 17.50 -0.97
C PRO A 11 35.65 18.46 -1.32
N LEU A 12 35.91 19.46 -2.15
CA LEU A 12 34.92 20.48 -2.56
C LEU A 12 33.61 19.85 -3.10
N TRP A 13 33.71 18.69 -3.77
CA TRP A 13 32.55 17.96 -4.29
C TRP A 13 31.64 17.41 -3.17
N VAL A 14 32.19 17.05 -2.00
CA VAL A 14 31.38 16.61 -0.85
C VAL A 14 30.51 17.77 -0.38
N LEU A 15 31.08 18.97 -0.23
CA LEU A 15 30.33 20.17 0.14
C LEU A 15 29.28 20.54 -0.93
N ALA A 16 29.60 20.38 -2.21
CA ALA A 16 28.68 20.62 -3.31
C ALA A 16 27.46 19.67 -3.30
N ILE A 17 27.60 18.45 -2.78
CA ILE A 17 26.49 17.48 -2.65
C ILE A 17 25.76 17.63 -1.31
N THR A 18 26.50 17.73 -0.20
CA THR A 18 25.89 17.79 1.15
C THR A 18 25.22 19.13 1.44
N GLY A 19 25.70 20.22 0.84
CA GLY A 19 25.11 21.56 0.98
C GLY A 19 23.65 21.61 0.54
N PRO A 20 23.32 21.27 -0.73
CA PRO A 20 21.94 21.22 -1.21
C PRO A 20 21.05 20.25 -0.43
N ILE A 21 21.57 19.08 -0.03
CA ILE A 21 20.82 18.12 0.79
C ILE A 21 20.51 18.72 2.17
N GLY A 22 21.47 19.39 2.80
CA GLY A 22 21.30 20.05 4.09
C GLY A 22 20.31 21.21 4.02
N ILE A 23 20.41 22.06 2.99
CA ILE A 23 19.47 23.16 2.74
C ILE A 23 18.06 22.62 2.49
N MET A 24 17.95 21.57 1.67
CA MET A 24 16.66 20.92 1.41
C MET A 24 16.09 20.31 2.69
N GLY A 25 16.89 19.61 3.49
CA GLY A 25 16.48 19.07 4.78
C GLY A 25 16.01 20.15 5.77
N LEU A 26 16.73 21.28 5.84
CA LEU A 26 16.35 22.43 6.68
C LEU A 26 15.06 23.09 6.19
N TRP A 27 14.90 23.25 4.87
CA TRP A 27 13.68 23.77 4.28
C TRP A 27 12.49 22.84 4.54
N TRP A 28 12.68 21.52 4.44
CA TRP A 28 11.66 20.53 4.75
C TRP A 28 11.25 20.54 6.22
N THR A 29 12.23 20.58 7.13
CA THR A 29 11.95 20.62 8.58
C THR A 29 11.24 21.89 8.98
N THR A 30 11.62 23.05 8.45
CA THR A 30 10.90 24.30 8.71
C THR A 30 9.50 24.29 8.11
N ARG A 31 9.30 23.63 6.97
CA ARG A 31 8.00 23.51 6.32
C ARG A 31 7.06 22.54 7.03
N LEU A 32 7.58 21.47 7.66
CA LEU A 32 6.81 20.51 8.46
C LEU A 32 5.92 21.19 9.50
N TRP A 33 6.44 22.21 10.18
CA TRP A 33 5.69 22.98 11.20
C TRP A 33 4.53 23.82 10.64
N ARG A 34 4.50 24.04 9.32
CA ARG A 34 3.46 24.83 8.64
C ARG A 34 2.41 23.95 7.97
N VAL A 35 2.66 22.64 7.85
CA VAL A 35 1.74 21.70 7.21
C VAL A 35 0.50 21.56 8.08
N ARG A 36 -0.64 22.09 7.62
CA ARG A 36 -1.90 22.07 8.36
C ARG A 36 -3.10 22.23 7.42
N ILE A 37 -4.27 21.87 7.92
CA ILE A 37 -5.55 22.09 7.27
C ILE A 37 -6.32 23.05 8.16
N GLU A 38 -6.82 24.11 7.55
CA GLU A 38 -7.73 25.06 8.19
C GLU A 38 -9.03 25.02 7.40
N PHE A 39 -10.15 24.81 8.08
CA PHE A 39 -11.47 24.93 7.47
C PHE A 39 -12.36 25.72 8.41
N GLY A 40 -13.16 26.61 7.83
CA GLY A 40 -14.01 27.53 8.57
C GLY A 40 -14.57 28.61 7.66
N GLY A 41 -15.74 29.15 8.03
CA GLY A 41 -16.48 30.06 7.17
C GLY A 41 -16.76 29.43 5.79
N GLU A 42 -16.30 30.10 4.74
CA GLU A 42 -16.55 29.72 3.33
C GLU A 42 -15.34 29.09 2.63
N GLN A 43 -14.25 28.76 3.34
CA GLN A 43 -13.02 28.29 2.68
C GLN A 43 -12.32 27.15 3.44
N LEU A 44 -11.76 26.23 2.65
CA LEU A 44 -10.82 25.20 3.05
C LEU A 44 -9.43 25.61 2.58
N ARG A 45 -8.49 25.74 3.52
CA ARG A 45 -7.08 26.01 3.24
C ARG A 45 -6.24 24.78 3.56
N VAL A 46 -5.63 24.22 2.52
CA VAL A 46 -4.68 23.10 2.63
C VAL A 46 -3.28 23.65 2.45
N ILE A 47 -2.49 23.62 3.53
CA ILE A 47 -1.06 23.96 3.49
C ILE A 47 -0.29 22.64 3.47
N GLY A 48 0.11 22.21 2.28
CA GLY A 48 0.85 20.98 2.06
C GLY A 48 2.36 21.19 2.00
N TYR A 49 3.09 20.09 1.81
CA TYR A 49 4.55 20.10 1.71
C TYR A 49 5.06 20.89 0.51
N PHE A 50 4.43 20.73 -0.65
CA PHE A 50 4.89 21.35 -1.89
C PHE A 50 3.91 22.36 -2.47
N TRP A 51 2.67 22.38 -1.98
CA TRP A 51 1.62 23.25 -2.48
C TRP A 51 0.80 23.84 -1.34
N ASN A 52 0.26 25.02 -1.59
CA ASN A 52 -0.76 25.62 -0.76
C ASN A 52 -2.00 25.80 -1.64
N ARG A 53 -3.18 25.50 -1.12
CA ARG A 53 -4.41 25.63 -1.88
C ARG A 53 -5.54 26.12 -0.99
N THR A 54 -6.28 27.10 -1.48
CA THR A 54 -7.51 27.61 -0.86
C THR A 54 -8.68 27.23 -1.77
N ILE A 55 -9.68 26.58 -1.22
CA ILE A 55 -10.84 26.03 -1.93
C ILE A 55 -12.08 26.63 -1.30
N ALA A 56 -12.96 27.24 -2.10
CA ALA A 56 -14.23 27.74 -1.60
C ALA A 56 -15.15 26.56 -1.25
N ARG A 57 -15.91 26.69 -0.16
CA ARG A 57 -16.75 25.62 0.40
C ARG A 57 -17.78 25.12 -0.62
N ASP A 58 -18.43 26.05 -1.32
CA ASP A 58 -19.41 25.81 -2.39
C ASP A 58 -18.84 25.06 -3.60
N ARG A 59 -17.51 25.06 -3.76
CA ARG A 59 -16.82 24.34 -4.85
C ARG A 59 -16.42 22.92 -4.48
N ILE A 60 -16.51 22.53 -3.20
CA ILE A 60 -16.17 21.19 -2.77
C ILE A 60 -17.26 20.23 -3.21
N ARG A 61 -16.86 19.15 -3.90
CA ARG A 61 -17.76 18.14 -4.47
C ARG A 61 -17.77 16.85 -3.67
N SER A 62 -16.65 16.51 -3.04
CA SER A 62 -16.54 15.39 -2.10
C SER A 62 -15.31 15.50 -1.20
N VAL A 63 -15.39 14.86 -0.05
CA VAL A 63 -14.32 14.77 0.96
C VAL A 63 -14.13 13.31 1.30
N SER A 64 -12.92 12.80 1.07
CA SER A 64 -12.57 11.43 1.40
C SER A 64 -12.44 11.22 2.89
N ILE A 65 -13.11 10.21 3.42
CA ILE A 65 -13.00 9.81 4.83
C ILE A 65 -11.93 8.74 5.07
N ASN A 66 -11.27 8.25 4.00
CA ASN A 66 -10.20 7.28 4.11
C ASN A 66 -8.93 7.96 4.70
N PRO A 67 -8.50 7.59 5.92
CA PRO A 67 -7.35 8.21 6.58
C PRO A 67 -6.00 7.84 5.95
N GLU A 68 -5.96 6.81 5.09
CA GLU A 68 -4.76 6.39 4.35
C GLU A 68 -4.54 7.24 3.10
N PHE A 69 -5.64 7.66 2.46
CA PHE A 69 -5.61 8.45 1.25
C PHE A 69 -6.58 9.64 1.30
N PRO A 70 -6.46 10.56 2.28
CA PRO A 70 -7.40 11.64 2.44
C PRO A 70 -7.24 12.68 1.33
N TYR A 71 -8.33 13.00 0.64
CA TYR A 71 -8.38 14.01 -0.42
C TYR A 71 -9.71 14.77 -0.42
N VAL A 72 -9.73 15.88 -1.15
CA VAL A 72 -10.95 16.64 -1.46
C VAL A 72 -11.04 16.81 -2.97
N ARG A 73 -12.19 16.45 -3.57
CA ARG A 73 -12.50 16.80 -4.96
C ARG A 73 -13.28 18.10 -4.97
N TRP A 74 -12.92 19.01 -5.86
CA TRP A 74 -13.55 20.32 -5.97
C TRP A 74 -13.53 20.81 -7.41
N SER A 75 -14.49 21.66 -7.77
CA SER A 75 -14.57 22.24 -9.11
C SER A 75 -13.91 23.62 -9.18
N THR A 76 -13.11 23.88 -10.21
CA THR A 76 -12.60 25.23 -10.51
C THR A 76 -13.74 26.15 -10.96
N ALA A 77 -13.44 27.45 -11.10
CA ALA A 77 -14.38 28.41 -11.70
C ALA A 77 -14.79 28.02 -13.14
N SER A 78 -13.94 27.29 -13.86
CA SER A 78 -14.20 26.79 -15.21
C SER A 78 -14.93 25.44 -15.25
N GLY A 79 -15.31 24.88 -14.10
CA GLY A 79 -15.98 23.58 -14.00
C GLY A 79 -15.07 22.36 -14.04
N LEU A 80 -13.74 22.52 -14.11
CA LEU A 80 -12.80 21.40 -14.05
C LEU A 80 -12.79 20.80 -12.65
N VAL A 81 -12.97 19.49 -12.52
CA VAL A 81 -12.87 18.79 -11.24
C VAL A 81 -11.40 18.46 -10.97
N LEU A 82 -10.91 18.91 -9.81
CA LEU A 82 -9.55 18.67 -9.35
C LEU A 82 -9.56 17.93 -8.01
N THR A 83 -8.60 17.03 -7.84
CA THR A 83 -8.35 16.35 -6.56
C THR A 83 -7.22 17.04 -5.82
N THR A 84 -7.39 17.29 -4.53
CA THR A 84 -6.35 17.84 -3.65
C THR A 84 -6.14 16.93 -2.47
N PHE A 85 -4.95 16.32 -2.40
CA PHE A 85 -4.55 15.47 -1.28
C PHE A 85 -4.37 16.28 0.00
N LEU A 86 -4.97 15.79 1.07
CA LEU A 86 -4.88 16.33 2.41
C LEU A 86 -3.61 15.81 3.11
N THR A 87 -2.46 16.13 2.51
CA THR A 87 -1.13 15.69 2.99
C THR A 87 -0.86 15.92 4.49
N PRO A 88 -1.36 16.99 5.15
CA PRO A 88 -1.21 17.11 6.61
C PRO A 88 -1.79 15.93 7.40
N ILE A 89 -2.91 15.37 6.93
CA ILE A 89 -3.55 14.19 7.55
C ILE A 89 -2.74 12.94 7.19
N SER A 90 -2.33 12.80 5.93
CA SER A 90 -1.58 11.64 5.45
C SER A 90 -0.20 11.47 6.13
N VAL A 91 0.56 12.54 6.38
CA VAL A 91 1.95 12.41 6.88
C VAL A 91 2.03 11.96 8.34
N THR A 92 0.96 12.15 9.12
CA THR A 92 0.87 11.55 10.46
C THR A 92 0.60 10.04 10.43
N GLY A 93 0.39 9.46 9.24
CA GLY A 93 0.07 8.06 9.01
C GLY A 93 1.26 7.15 8.68
N ILE A 94 2.48 7.52 9.06
CA ILE A 94 3.61 6.56 9.05
C ILE A 94 3.15 5.31 9.82
N ASP A 95 3.33 4.11 9.24
CA ASP A 95 2.72 2.81 9.60
C ASP A 95 2.79 2.38 11.09
N TRP A 96 3.44 3.17 11.94
CA TRP A 96 3.53 2.99 13.40
C TRP A 96 2.49 3.83 14.18
N SER A 97 1.52 4.44 13.50
CA SER A 97 0.50 5.24 14.17
C SER A 97 -0.47 4.34 14.94
N SER A 98 -0.61 4.58 16.25
CA SER A 98 -1.61 3.93 17.10
C SER A 98 -3.04 4.02 16.54
N SER A 99 -3.94 3.11 16.95
CA SER A 99 -5.37 3.16 16.64
C SER A 99 -6.00 4.52 16.98
N ALA A 100 -5.56 5.16 18.08
CA ALA A 100 -6.00 6.50 18.47
C ALA A 100 -5.65 7.58 17.44
N THR A 101 -4.48 7.50 16.79
CA THR A 101 -4.09 8.44 15.72
C THR A 101 -4.93 8.24 14.46
N ARG A 102 -5.25 6.98 14.12
CA ARG A 102 -6.18 6.69 13.00
C ARG A 102 -7.57 7.25 13.30
N GLN A 103 -8.05 7.09 14.53
CA GLN A 103 -9.35 7.61 14.94
C GLN A 103 -9.40 9.14 14.84
N ARG A 104 -8.42 9.87 15.40
CA ARG A 104 -8.36 11.33 15.29
C ARG A 104 -8.36 11.83 13.85
N ARG A 105 -7.68 11.11 12.94
CA ARG A 105 -7.69 11.45 11.51
C ARG A 105 -9.09 11.29 10.91
N ARG A 106 -9.77 10.19 11.21
CA ARG A 106 -11.16 9.98 10.81
C ARG A 106 -12.05 11.09 11.38
N ASP A 107 -11.91 11.41 12.66
CA ASP A 107 -12.70 12.47 13.31
C ASP A 107 -12.55 13.82 12.59
N VAL A 108 -11.32 14.22 12.24
CA VAL A 108 -11.06 15.45 11.47
C VAL A 108 -11.65 15.40 10.06
N LEU A 109 -11.57 14.26 9.37
CA LEU A 109 -12.17 14.10 8.03
C LEU A 109 -13.70 14.12 8.10
N THR A 110 -14.28 13.51 9.13
CA THR A 110 -15.72 13.55 9.40
C THR A 110 -16.17 14.97 9.73
N GLU A 111 -15.43 15.71 10.55
CA GLU A 111 -15.70 17.12 10.85
C GLU A 111 -15.62 17.97 9.59
N LEU A 112 -14.54 17.85 8.80
CA LEU A 112 -14.38 18.56 7.53
C LEU A 112 -15.54 18.28 6.59
N ARG A 113 -15.95 17.02 6.46
CA ARG A 113 -17.08 16.61 5.62
C ARG A 113 -18.41 17.16 6.13
N SER A 114 -18.63 17.12 7.44
CA SER A 114 -19.83 17.72 8.05
C SER A 114 -19.89 19.22 7.77
N TRP A 115 -18.73 19.89 7.81
CA TRP A 115 -18.61 21.31 7.49
C TRP A 115 -18.90 21.59 6.01
N THR A 116 -18.52 20.73 5.05
CA THR A 116 -18.83 21.01 3.63
C THR A 116 -20.31 20.87 3.30
N GLY A 117 -21.08 20.08 4.05
CA GLY A 117 -22.49 19.79 3.77
C GLY A 117 -22.69 18.90 2.53
N VAL A 118 -21.60 18.34 2.01
CA VAL A 118 -21.61 17.47 0.84
C VAL A 118 -22.03 16.05 1.25
N ALA A 119 -22.89 15.42 0.46
CA ALA A 119 -23.34 14.04 0.68
C ALA A 119 -22.16 13.05 0.62
N VAL A 120 -22.39 11.81 1.08
CA VAL A 120 -21.43 10.72 0.82
C VAL A 120 -21.20 10.68 -0.69
N ASP A 121 -19.95 10.78 -1.13
CA ASP A 121 -19.63 10.51 -2.53
C ASP A 121 -19.91 9.01 -2.71
N SER A 122 -21.00 8.66 -3.40
CA SER A 122 -21.35 7.26 -3.66
C SER A 122 -20.27 6.55 -4.48
N ASP A 123 -19.38 7.32 -5.12
CA ASP A 123 -18.22 6.82 -5.86
C ASP A 123 -17.04 6.44 -4.94
N GLU A 124 -17.07 6.79 -3.65
CA GLU A 124 -16.16 6.22 -2.63
C GLU A 124 -16.74 4.97 -1.98
N ASP A 125 -18.01 4.68 -2.26
CA ASP A 125 -18.77 3.53 -1.80
C ASP A 125 -18.73 2.36 -2.83
N ASP A 126 -17.92 2.45 -3.90
CA ASP A 126 -17.52 1.25 -4.66
C ASP A 126 -16.58 0.35 -3.84
N ASP A 127 -16.01 0.89 -2.76
CA ASP A 127 -15.43 0.14 -1.64
C ASP A 127 -16.44 0.03 -0.47
N GLN A 128 -17.76 0.09 -0.71
CA GLN A 128 -18.71 -0.46 0.27
C GLN A 128 -18.26 -1.89 0.45
N GLU A 129 -17.65 -2.16 1.61
CA GLU A 129 -17.29 -3.49 2.08
C GLU A 129 -18.56 -4.32 1.92
N GLN A 130 -18.68 -4.98 0.75
CA GLN A 130 -19.79 -5.84 0.47
C GLN A 130 -19.82 -6.81 1.65
N PRO A 131 -20.99 -7.05 2.25
CA PRO A 131 -21.06 -7.91 3.42
C PRO A 131 -20.34 -9.22 3.11
N PRO A 132 -19.60 -9.81 4.07
CA PRO A 132 -18.85 -11.02 3.81
C PRO A 132 -19.77 -12.09 3.19
N PRO A 133 -19.22 -12.98 2.34
CA PRO A 133 -20.01 -14.07 1.77
C PRO A 133 -20.77 -14.81 2.87
N SER A 134 -21.98 -15.24 2.56
CA SER A 134 -22.84 -15.95 3.51
C SER A 134 -23.57 -17.11 2.85
N GLY A 135 -24.09 -18.03 3.67
CA GLY A 135 -24.82 -19.20 3.20
C GLY A 135 -24.00 -20.08 2.26
N GLU A 136 -24.53 -20.36 1.08
CA GLU A 136 -23.91 -21.25 0.10
C GLU A 136 -22.62 -20.66 -0.49
N GLU A 137 -22.57 -19.34 -0.69
CA GLU A 137 -21.37 -18.68 -1.23
C GLU A 137 -20.17 -18.83 -0.29
N LEU A 138 -20.41 -18.68 1.02
CA LEU A 138 -19.38 -18.88 2.04
C LEU A 138 -18.88 -20.32 2.04
N ARG A 139 -19.80 -21.30 1.99
CA ARG A 139 -19.46 -22.73 1.97
C ARG A 139 -18.55 -23.09 0.79
N VAL A 140 -18.86 -22.60 -0.41
CA VAL A 140 -18.03 -22.84 -1.62
C VAL A 140 -16.64 -22.19 -1.49
N ARG A 141 -16.53 -21.04 -0.81
CA ARG A 141 -15.26 -20.38 -0.54
C ARG A 141 -14.42 -21.12 0.51
N GLU A 142 -15.05 -21.64 1.55
CA GLU A 142 -14.40 -22.50 2.55
C GLU A 142 -13.86 -23.79 1.91
N GLU A 143 -14.64 -24.44 1.05
CA GLU A 143 -14.21 -25.61 0.27
C GLU A 143 -12.97 -25.32 -0.58
N PHE A 144 -12.96 -24.17 -1.28
CA PHE A 144 -11.81 -23.77 -2.09
C PHE A 144 -10.56 -23.44 -1.26
N VAL A 145 -10.72 -22.81 -0.09
CA VAL A 145 -9.62 -22.54 0.84
C VAL A 145 -9.03 -23.84 1.39
N GLU A 146 -9.85 -24.84 1.70
CA GLU A 146 -9.35 -26.14 2.12
C GLU A 146 -8.65 -26.88 0.97
N GLU A 147 -9.17 -26.80 -0.27
CA GLU A 147 -8.49 -27.34 -1.47
C GLU A 147 -7.09 -26.74 -1.65
N ILE A 148 -6.96 -25.41 -1.49
CA ILE A 148 -5.67 -24.70 -1.52
C ILE A 148 -4.75 -25.24 -0.42
N ALA A 149 -5.26 -25.40 0.80
CA ALA A 149 -4.48 -25.85 1.94
C ALA A 149 -4.00 -27.30 1.76
N GLU A 150 -4.85 -28.19 1.27
CA GLU A 150 -4.48 -29.56 0.92
C GLU A 150 -3.40 -29.60 -0.15
N LEU A 151 -3.55 -28.83 -1.23
CA LEU A 151 -2.53 -28.72 -2.27
C LEU A 151 -1.21 -28.18 -1.71
N ALA A 152 -1.26 -27.13 -0.88
CA ALA A 152 -0.08 -26.57 -0.24
C ALA A 152 0.63 -27.63 0.62
N ARG A 153 -0.09 -28.32 1.52
CA ARG A 153 0.47 -29.40 2.35
C ARG A 153 1.13 -30.49 1.51
N ALA A 154 0.50 -30.90 0.40
CA ALA A 154 1.06 -31.90 -0.50
C ALA A 154 2.37 -31.41 -1.17
N LEU A 155 2.41 -30.14 -1.59
CA LEU A 155 3.55 -29.51 -2.25
C LEU A 155 4.70 -29.18 -1.30
N THR A 156 4.42 -28.81 -0.04
CA THR A 156 5.44 -28.41 0.93
C THR A 156 5.91 -29.57 1.78
N ARG A 157 5.05 -30.55 2.08
CA ARG A 157 5.26 -31.53 3.17
C ARG A 157 5.54 -30.74 4.47
N GLU A 158 6.64 -31.07 5.15
CA GLU A 158 7.04 -30.46 6.43
C GLU A 158 7.76 -29.11 6.28
N SER A 159 7.97 -28.63 5.04
CA SER A 159 8.76 -27.42 4.80
C SER A 159 7.99 -26.10 5.02
N ALA A 160 6.71 -26.16 5.35
CA ALA A 160 5.87 -25.00 5.67
C ALA A 160 4.75 -25.36 6.66
N SER A 161 4.30 -24.38 7.44
CA SER A 161 3.06 -24.45 8.21
C SER A 161 1.90 -24.00 7.33
N VAL A 162 0.82 -24.76 7.29
CA VAL A 162 -0.36 -24.47 6.48
C VAL A 162 -1.58 -24.45 7.39
N THR A 163 -2.23 -23.30 7.51
CA THR A 163 -3.39 -23.11 8.38
C THR A 163 -4.55 -22.50 7.62
N THR A 164 -5.75 -23.00 7.85
CA THR A 164 -7.00 -22.39 7.41
C THR A 164 -7.69 -21.73 8.60
N HIS A 165 -8.24 -20.54 8.40
CA HIS A 165 -9.00 -19.80 9.42
C HIS A 165 -10.02 -18.87 8.76
N SER A 166 -10.85 -18.22 9.57
CA SER A 166 -11.75 -17.16 9.12
C SER A 166 -11.27 -15.82 9.69
N ASP A 167 -11.16 -14.81 8.83
CA ASP A 167 -10.91 -13.42 9.21
C ASP A 167 -12.11 -12.56 8.85
N PHE A 168 -12.77 -11.96 9.84
CA PHE A 168 -14.03 -11.20 9.68
C PHE A 168 -15.14 -11.96 8.91
N GLY A 169 -15.22 -13.28 9.07
CA GLY A 169 -16.20 -14.11 8.34
C GLY A 169 -15.77 -14.48 6.91
N VAL A 170 -14.53 -14.16 6.52
CA VAL A 170 -13.96 -14.48 5.21
C VAL A 170 -12.98 -15.64 5.35
N PRO A 171 -13.07 -16.71 4.53
CA PRO A 171 -12.13 -17.83 4.56
C PRO A 171 -10.72 -17.43 4.12
N VAL A 172 -9.71 -17.89 4.86
CA VAL A 172 -8.28 -17.58 4.62
C VAL A 172 -7.43 -18.84 4.69
N ALA A 173 -6.55 -19.04 3.69
CA ALA A 173 -5.42 -19.95 3.75
C ALA A 173 -4.12 -19.18 4.01
N SER A 174 -3.35 -19.58 5.01
CA SER A 174 -2.02 -19.04 5.33
C SER A 174 -0.97 -20.13 5.17
N ILE A 175 0.06 -19.86 4.38
CA ILE A 175 1.14 -20.79 4.04
C ILE A 175 2.47 -20.13 4.41
N GLU A 176 3.11 -20.62 5.46
CA GLU A 176 4.31 -20.02 6.05
C GLU A 176 5.52 -20.96 5.92
N PRO A 177 6.53 -20.62 5.09
CA PRO A 177 7.70 -21.47 4.92
C PRO A 177 8.61 -21.48 6.14
N THR A 178 9.24 -22.63 6.40
CA THR A 178 10.27 -22.76 7.44
C THR A 178 11.64 -22.26 6.98
N ARG A 179 11.89 -22.26 5.66
CA ARG A 179 13.17 -21.89 5.06
C ARG A 179 13.32 -20.38 4.96
N SER A 180 14.44 -19.86 5.47
CA SER A 180 14.79 -18.44 5.33
C SER A 180 14.89 -18.01 3.87
N GLY A 181 14.19 -16.93 3.50
CA GLY A 181 14.21 -16.37 2.14
C GLY A 181 13.17 -16.96 1.18
N ALA A 182 12.40 -17.97 1.62
CA ALA A 182 11.15 -18.33 0.96
C ALA A 182 10.06 -17.34 1.40
N ALA A 183 9.15 -16.98 0.49
CA ALA A 183 8.08 -16.02 0.77
C ALA A 183 6.86 -16.72 1.36
N GLY A 184 6.26 -16.16 2.41
CA GLY A 184 4.95 -16.57 2.90
C GLY A 184 3.83 -16.16 1.93
N MET A 185 2.70 -16.86 1.98
CA MET A 185 1.55 -16.61 1.12
C MET A 185 0.25 -16.65 1.92
N TRP A 186 -0.62 -15.66 1.69
CA TRP A 186 -1.97 -15.59 2.24
C TRP A 186 -2.96 -15.48 1.10
N ILE A 187 -4.01 -16.29 1.16
CA ILE A 187 -5.09 -16.28 0.17
C ILE A 187 -6.40 -16.05 0.92
N VAL A 188 -7.01 -14.90 0.68
CA VAL A 188 -8.27 -14.49 1.30
C VAL A 188 -9.37 -14.58 0.24
N CYS A 189 -10.38 -15.40 0.50
CA CYS A 189 -11.49 -15.64 -0.42
C CYS A 189 -12.74 -14.86 0.02
N GLY A 190 -12.67 -13.54 -0.12
CA GLY A 190 -13.83 -12.64 -0.04
C GLY A 190 -14.54 -12.56 -1.38
N HIS A 191 -15.20 -11.44 -1.67
CA HIS A 191 -15.73 -11.15 -3.02
C HIS A 191 -14.65 -11.26 -4.09
N THR A 192 -13.47 -10.85 -3.64
CA THR A 192 -12.12 -11.07 -4.10
C THR A 192 -11.53 -12.48 -3.97
N ILE A 193 -10.67 -12.98 -4.86
CA ILE A 193 -9.54 -13.80 -4.41
C ILE A 193 -8.34 -12.87 -4.24
N ASN A 194 -8.08 -12.46 -3.01
CA ASN A 194 -6.91 -11.65 -2.67
C ASN A 194 -5.73 -12.56 -2.34
N ILE A 195 -4.63 -12.41 -3.07
CA ILE A 195 -3.43 -13.23 -2.92
C ILE A 195 -2.28 -12.32 -2.52
N GLN A 196 -1.81 -12.45 -1.30
CA GLN A 196 -0.67 -11.71 -0.76
C GLN A 196 0.57 -12.60 -0.67
N VAL A 197 1.73 -12.07 -1.03
CA VAL A 197 3.02 -12.78 -0.92
C VAL A 197 4.03 -11.92 -0.16
N ASP A 198 4.43 -12.38 1.03
CA ASP A 198 5.39 -11.79 1.98
C ASP A 198 5.05 -10.38 2.53
N ASP A 199 4.71 -9.43 1.66
CA ASP A 199 4.39 -8.03 2.02
C ASP A 199 2.91 -7.73 1.83
N PRO A 200 2.22 -7.12 2.82
CA PRO A 200 0.79 -6.80 2.74
C PRO A 200 0.37 -5.84 1.62
N GLY A 201 1.30 -5.17 0.93
CA GLY A 201 0.96 -4.43 -0.28
C GLY A 201 1.46 -5.05 -1.58
N LEU A 202 2.03 -6.26 -1.55
CA LEU A 202 2.29 -7.07 -2.72
C LEU A 202 1.20 -8.13 -2.83
N TYR A 203 0.07 -7.72 -3.39
CA TYR A 203 -1.07 -8.59 -3.60
C TYR A 203 -1.57 -8.56 -5.05
N TRP A 204 -2.32 -9.59 -5.40
CA TRP A 204 -3.20 -9.63 -6.58
C TRP A 204 -4.63 -9.74 -6.11
N ASP A 205 -5.52 -9.09 -6.84
CA ASP A 205 -6.94 -9.12 -6.57
C ASP A 205 -7.65 -9.70 -7.79
N LEU A 206 -8.08 -10.95 -7.69
CA LEU A 206 -8.68 -11.69 -8.80
C LEU A 206 -10.20 -11.80 -8.61
N PRO A 207 -11.01 -11.67 -9.67
CA PRO A 207 -12.45 -11.86 -9.55
C PRO A 207 -12.80 -13.28 -9.08
N TRP A 208 -13.88 -13.44 -8.31
CA TRP A 208 -14.35 -14.77 -7.94
C TRP A 208 -14.90 -15.53 -9.15
N SER A 209 -14.04 -16.33 -9.81
CA SER A 209 -14.36 -17.08 -11.03
C SER A 209 -13.62 -18.42 -11.07
N PHE A 210 -14.04 -19.33 -11.95
CA PHE A 210 -13.33 -20.60 -12.15
C PHE A 210 -11.89 -20.40 -12.67
N GLU A 211 -11.70 -19.46 -13.60
CA GLU A 211 -10.38 -19.13 -14.16
C GLU A 211 -9.43 -18.58 -13.11
N SER A 212 -9.92 -17.67 -12.26
CA SER A 212 -9.14 -17.09 -11.16
C SER A 212 -8.79 -18.12 -10.09
N ARG A 213 -9.66 -19.11 -9.82
CA ARG A 213 -9.33 -20.25 -8.96
C ARG A 213 -8.18 -21.08 -9.53
N ALA A 214 -8.23 -21.41 -10.83
CA ALA A 214 -7.14 -22.12 -11.50
C ALA A 214 -5.83 -21.31 -11.47
N GLN A 215 -5.90 -20.00 -11.74
CA GLN A 215 -4.75 -19.09 -11.66
C GLN A 215 -4.16 -19.03 -10.24
N THR A 216 -5.00 -19.02 -9.21
CA THR A 216 -4.57 -19.05 -7.79
C THR A 216 -3.74 -20.31 -7.49
N MET A 217 -4.16 -21.47 -7.99
CA MET A 217 -3.40 -22.71 -7.84
C MET A 217 -2.05 -22.68 -8.58
N LEU A 218 -1.98 -22.04 -9.76
CA LEU A 218 -0.72 -21.82 -10.47
C LEU A 218 0.21 -20.89 -9.70
N MET A 219 -0.34 -19.82 -9.12
CA MET A 219 0.41 -18.87 -8.28
C MET A 219 0.96 -19.55 -7.03
N LEU A 220 0.17 -20.36 -6.34
CA LEU A 220 0.61 -21.16 -5.18
C LEU A 220 1.81 -22.03 -5.54
N ARG A 221 1.73 -22.76 -6.66
CA ARG A 221 2.84 -23.60 -7.16
C ARG A 221 4.09 -22.76 -7.47
N ALA A 222 3.93 -21.61 -8.12
CA ALA A 222 5.03 -20.72 -8.45
C ALA A 222 5.74 -20.17 -7.19
N VAL A 223 4.99 -19.76 -6.17
CA VAL A 223 5.55 -19.26 -4.90
C VAL A 223 6.29 -20.38 -4.16
N ILE A 224 5.68 -21.56 -4.01
CA ILE A 224 6.31 -22.71 -3.35
C ILE A 224 7.60 -23.14 -4.09
N ALA A 225 7.61 -23.05 -5.42
CA ALA A 225 8.77 -23.36 -6.25
C ALA A 225 9.84 -22.24 -6.28
N GLY A 226 9.62 -21.10 -5.61
CA GLY A 226 10.54 -19.96 -5.67
C GLY A 226 10.63 -19.32 -7.06
N SER A 227 9.60 -19.49 -7.90
CA SER A 227 9.56 -19.00 -9.29
C SER A 227 9.18 -17.51 -9.35
N GLY A 228 9.84 -16.70 -8.53
CA GLY A 228 9.56 -15.27 -8.42
C GLY A 228 10.80 -14.43 -8.15
N THR A 229 10.70 -13.14 -8.48
CA THR A 229 11.73 -12.14 -8.17
C THR A 229 11.09 -10.96 -7.46
N ALA A 230 11.47 -10.75 -6.20
CA ALA A 230 11.17 -9.53 -5.48
C ALA A 230 12.16 -8.43 -5.89
N THR A 231 11.67 -7.22 -6.11
CA THR A 231 12.49 -6.04 -6.36
C THR A 231 12.21 -4.98 -5.30
N ALA A 232 13.25 -4.56 -4.58
CA ALA A 232 13.17 -3.53 -3.56
C ALA A 232 13.88 -2.26 -4.03
N GLY A 233 13.16 -1.14 -4.01
CA GLY A 233 13.69 0.20 -4.17
C GLY A 233 13.35 1.08 -2.95
N PRO A 234 13.88 2.31 -2.87
CA PRO A 234 13.50 3.24 -1.82
C PRO A 234 11.98 3.46 -1.80
N TYR A 235 11.31 2.98 -0.74
CA TYR A 235 9.85 3.08 -0.53
C TYR A 235 9.00 2.40 -1.62
N ARG A 236 9.58 1.44 -2.33
CA ARG A 236 8.93 0.75 -3.45
C ARG A 236 9.28 -0.73 -3.39
N ARG A 237 8.28 -1.56 -3.62
CA ARG A 237 8.45 -3.01 -3.70
C ARG A 237 7.66 -3.55 -4.87
N ALA A 238 8.19 -4.55 -5.55
CA ALA A 238 7.52 -5.23 -6.63
C ALA A 238 7.82 -6.71 -6.54
N LEU A 239 6.90 -7.52 -7.03
CA LEU A 239 7.05 -8.95 -7.15
C LEU A 239 6.63 -9.35 -8.54
N SER A 240 7.47 -10.13 -9.20
CA SER A 240 7.18 -10.78 -10.47
C SER A 240 7.18 -12.28 -10.25
N LEU A 241 6.07 -12.94 -10.53
CA LEU A 241 5.90 -14.39 -10.45
C LEU A 241 5.82 -14.98 -11.84
N ARG A 242 6.61 -16.03 -12.11
CA ARG A 242 6.53 -16.81 -13.34
C ARG A 242 5.76 -18.09 -13.08
N LEU A 243 4.64 -18.26 -13.76
CA LEU A 243 3.77 -19.41 -13.66
C LEU A 243 4.28 -20.55 -14.55
N SER A 244 3.78 -21.78 -14.31
CA SER A 244 4.20 -22.97 -15.06
C SER A 244 3.71 -23.00 -16.52
N ASP A 245 2.67 -22.22 -16.84
CA ASP A 245 2.19 -22.01 -18.22
C ASP A 245 3.06 -20.99 -19.00
N GLY A 246 4.06 -20.39 -18.35
CA GLY A 246 4.93 -19.36 -18.93
C GLY A 246 4.44 -17.92 -18.69
N THR A 247 3.22 -17.74 -18.19
CA THR A 247 2.65 -16.43 -17.85
C THR A 247 3.47 -15.77 -16.74
N THR A 248 3.64 -14.45 -16.82
CA THR A 248 4.29 -13.65 -15.76
C THR A 248 3.27 -12.70 -15.16
N LEU A 249 3.14 -12.72 -13.84
CA LEU A 249 2.27 -11.84 -13.07
C LEU A 249 3.12 -10.87 -12.27
N ASP A 250 2.84 -9.58 -12.41
CA ASP A 250 3.52 -8.52 -11.68
C ASP A 250 2.57 -7.89 -10.66
N SER A 251 3.08 -7.62 -9.46
CA SER A 251 2.46 -6.74 -8.48
C SER A 251 3.49 -5.71 -8.02
N SER A 252 3.05 -4.49 -7.70
CA SER A 252 3.95 -3.48 -7.17
C SER A 252 3.26 -2.54 -6.20
N ARG A 253 3.94 -2.31 -5.07
CA ARG A 253 3.55 -1.36 -4.05
C ARG A 253 4.43 -0.13 -4.09
N THR A 254 3.79 1.01 -3.90
CA THR A 254 4.45 2.28 -3.67
C THR A 254 3.98 2.80 -2.32
N THR A 255 4.86 2.94 -1.32
CA THR A 255 4.43 3.49 -0.01
C THR A 255 4.16 4.99 -0.16
N ALA A 256 2.90 5.37 0.13
CA ALA A 256 2.14 6.44 -0.53
C ALA A 256 2.56 7.90 -0.25
N LEU A 257 3.69 8.15 0.41
CA LEU A 257 4.11 9.52 0.74
C LEU A 257 5.55 9.86 0.37
N ARG A 258 6.48 8.91 0.45
CA ARG A 258 7.88 9.17 0.11
C ARG A 258 8.19 8.89 -1.37
N ALA A 259 7.43 8.00 -2.00
CA ALA A 259 7.62 7.70 -3.42
C ALA A 259 7.03 8.75 -4.37
N LEU A 260 6.09 9.58 -3.91
CA LEU A 260 5.63 10.79 -4.62
C LEU A 260 6.71 11.87 -4.73
N VAL A 261 7.64 11.89 -3.77
CA VAL A 261 8.68 12.93 -3.64
C VAL A 261 9.88 12.62 -4.52
N ILE A 262 10.18 11.33 -4.72
CA ILE A 262 11.32 10.89 -5.51
C ILE A 262 10.77 10.11 -6.70
N PRO A 263 10.47 10.78 -7.84
CA PRO A 263 10.17 10.07 -9.08
C PRO A 263 11.38 9.20 -9.43
N ALA A 264 11.18 7.89 -9.37
CA ALA A 264 12.23 6.90 -9.62
C ALA A 264 11.83 6.05 -10.85
N PRO A 265 11.77 6.62 -12.07
CA PRO A 265 11.50 5.83 -13.27
C PRO A 265 12.58 4.75 -13.42
N GLY A 266 12.17 3.58 -13.92
CA GLY A 266 13.09 2.45 -14.08
C GLY A 266 13.54 1.79 -12.78
N TRP A 267 12.97 2.09 -11.61
CA TRP A 267 13.41 1.47 -10.35
C TRP A 267 13.30 -0.05 -10.31
N LYS A 268 12.44 -0.65 -11.13
CA LYS A 268 12.39 -2.10 -11.31
C LYS A 268 13.67 -2.66 -11.98
N SER A 269 14.42 -1.85 -12.74
CA SER A 269 15.67 -2.26 -13.39
C SER A 269 16.89 -2.11 -12.49
N TRP A 270 16.98 -1.03 -11.71
CA TRP A 270 18.13 -0.74 -10.82
C TRP A 270 17.90 -1.08 -9.33
N GLY A 271 16.67 -1.39 -8.92
CA GLY A 271 16.34 -1.83 -7.58
C GLY A 271 17.03 -3.16 -7.23
N ARG A 272 17.20 -3.42 -5.92
CA ARG A 272 17.78 -4.69 -5.46
C ARG A 272 16.81 -5.82 -5.79
N LYS A 273 17.24 -6.73 -6.65
CA LYS A 273 16.49 -7.93 -7.01
C LYS A 273 16.87 -9.08 -6.09
N THR A 274 15.89 -9.84 -5.65
CA THR A 274 16.07 -11.02 -4.81
C THR A 274 15.15 -12.11 -5.35
N ALA A 275 15.74 -13.20 -5.82
CA ALA A 275 14.97 -14.37 -6.21
C ALA A 275 14.35 -14.99 -4.96
N LEU A 276 13.11 -15.45 -5.06
CA LEU A 276 12.46 -16.18 -3.99
C LEU A 276 13.14 -17.54 -3.82
N ALA A 277 13.43 -17.95 -2.59
CA ALA A 277 13.86 -19.32 -2.35
C ALA A 277 12.67 -20.28 -2.51
N PRO A 278 12.87 -21.48 -3.09
CA PRO A 278 11.86 -22.53 -3.02
C PRO A 278 11.67 -22.96 -1.56
N TYR A 279 10.50 -23.50 -1.24
CA TYR A 279 10.19 -23.93 0.13
C TYR A 279 11.04 -25.13 0.60
N ARG A 280 11.49 -25.97 -0.34
CA ARG A 280 12.32 -27.16 -0.10
C ARG A 280 13.78 -26.89 -0.47
#